data_AF-A0A7C4SBL0-F1
#
_entry.id   AF-A0A7C4SBL0-F1
#
_cell.length_a   1.000
_cell.length_b   1.000
_cell.length_c   1.000
_cell.angle_alpha   90.00
_cell.angle_beta   90.00
_cell.angle_gamma   90.00
#
_symmetry.space_group_name_H-M   'P 1'
#
loop_
_entity.id
_entity.type
_entity.pdbx_description
1 polymer ?
#
loop_
_entity_poly.entity_id
_entity_poly.type
_entity_poly.pdbx_seq_one_letter_code
_entity_poly.pdbx_strand_id
1 'polypeptide(L)'
;AVLMNKPSLLRFQNQVQSGGSIFLNSSMIESRPIRGDVDIYEIPANDLARRLKEDRVTNMIMLGAFIRKTGLVTLETMNRVLKDAFGARNPGVVKLNKSALAMGYEYFEGEKNEDAG
;
A
#
# COMPACT_ATOMS: atom_id res chain seq x y z
N ALA A 1 0.79 -10.82 -0.66
CA ALA A 1 -0.61 -10.48 -1.01
C ALA A 1 -0.95 -9.07 -0.54
N VAL A 2 -1.90 -8.41 -1.20
CA VAL A 2 -2.45 -7.11 -0.79
C VAL A 2 -3.94 -7.30 -0.48
N LEU A 3 -4.37 -7.01 0.74
CA LEU A 3 -5.69 -7.34 1.26
C LEU A 3 -6.36 -6.06 1.79
N MET A 4 -7.31 -5.54 1.01
CA MET A 4 -7.93 -4.22 1.25
C MET A 4 -9.17 -4.25 2.16
N ASN A 5 -9.74 -5.43 2.42
CA ASN A 5 -10.92 -5.61 3.25
C ASN A 5 -10.98 -7.01 3.90
N LYS A 6 -11.90 -7.19 4.86
CA LYS A 6 -12.05 -8.44 5.62
C LYS A 6 -12.38 -9.66 4.75
N PRO A 7 -13.31 -9.60 3.77
CA PRO A 7 -13.55 -10.73 2.87
C PRO A 7 -12.30 -11.21 2.12
N SER A 8 -11.49 -10.27 1.58
CA SER A 8 -10.22 -10.61 0.93
C SER A 8 -9.24 -11.26 1.90
N LEU A 9 -9.15 -10.78 3.14
CA LEU A 9 -8.31 -11.40 4.16
C LEU A 9 -8.70 -12.87 4.39
N LEU A 10 -9.99 -13.14 4.63
CA LEU A 10 -10.46 -14.50 4.92
C LEU A 10 -10.22 -15.45 3.74
N ARG A 11 -10.40 -14.96 2.51
CA ARG A 11 -10.27 -15.78 1.30
C ARG A 11 -8.82 -16.11 0.93
N PHE A 12 -7.90 -15.16 1.13
CA PHE A 12 -6.57 -15.23 0.50
C PHE A 12 -5.40 -15.36 1.48
N GLN A 13 -5.57 -15.13 2.79
CA GLN A 13 -4.44 -15.20 3.74
C GLN A 13 -3.70 -16.55 3.71
N ASN A 14 -4.42 -17.65 3.53
CA ASN A 14 -3.86 -19.00 3.51
C ASN A 14 -3.20 -19.38 2.17
N GLN A 15 -3.31 -18.53 1.14
CA GLN A 15 -2.64 -18.72 -0.14
C GLN A 15 -1.24 -18.09 -0.17
N VAL A 16 -0.92 -17.27 0.83
CA VAL A 16 0.43 -16.70 0.98
C VAL A 16 1.34 -17.78 1.54
N GLN A 17 2.39 -18.07 0.77
CA GLN A 17 3.45 -19.01 1.14
C GLN A 17 4.22 -18.52 2.36
N SER A 18 4.77 -19.44 3.14
CA SER A 18 5.70 -19.13 4.22
C SER A 18 6.90 -18.33 3.71
N GLY A 19 7.35 -17.35 4.50
CA GLY A 19 8.32 -16.33 4.12
C GLY A 19 7.74 -15.22 3.22
N GLY A 20 6.46 -15.30 2.84
CA GLY A 20 5.78 -14.28 2.06
C GLY A 20 5.31 -13.09 2.90
N SER A 21 4.80 -12.05 2.23
CA SER A 21 4.30 -10.85 2.89
C SER A 21 2.81 -10.60 2.65
N ILE A 22 2.11 -10.08 3.65
CA ILE A 22 0.73 -9.63 3.59
C ILE A 22 0.70 -8.12 3.87
N PHE A 23 0.20 -7.35 2.92
CA PHE A 23 -0.11 -5.93 3.10
C PHE A 23 -1.60 -5.79 3.41
N LEU A 24 -1.93 -5.21 4.56
CA LEU A 24 -3.25 -5.21 5.14
C LEU A 24 -3.77 -3.77 5.30
N ASN A 25 -4.98 -3.50 4.77
CA ASN A 25 -5.66 -2.23 5.05
C ASN A 25 -6.23 -2.23 6.47
N SER A 26 -5.46 -1.72 7.44
CA SER A 26 -5.84 -1.74 8.86
C SER A 26 -7.04 -0.86 9.18
N SER A 27 -7.34 0.14 8.36
CA SER A 27 -8.55 0.96 8.52
C SER A 27 -9.86 0.26 8.11
N MET A 28 -9.79 -0.89 7.44
CA MET A 28 -10.99 -1.69 7.08
C MET A 28 -10.98 -3.10 7.68
N ILE A 29 -9.89 -3.48 8.33
CA ILE A 29 -9.66 -4.83 8.83
C ILE A 29 -9.14 -4.72 10.24
N GLU A 30 -9.92 -5.17 11.21
CA GLU A 30 -9.53 -5.23 12.63
C GLU A 30 -8.88 -6.56 12.98
N SER A 31 -9.33 -7.66 12.40
CA SER A 31 -8.78 -8.99 12.63
C SER A 31 -7.43 -9.19 11.93
N ARG A 32 -6.40 -9.63 12.65
CA ARG A 32 -5.09 -9.97 12.08
C ARG A 32 -4.98 -11.48 11.79
N PRO A 33 -4.37 -11.89 10.67
CA PRO A 33 -4.02 -13.29 10.47
C PRO A 33 -3.06 -13.75 11.59
N ILE A 34 -3.35 -14.90 12.20
CA ILE A 34 -2.46 -15.53 13.19
C ILE A 34 -1.53 -16.45 12.41
N ARG A 35 -0.44 -15.88 11.86
CA ARG A 35 0.56 -16.57 11.05
C ARG A 35 1.94 -16.10 11.52
N GLY A 36 2.76 -17.03 12.01
CA GLY A 36 4.15 -16.74 12.44
C GLY A 36 5.17 -16.90 11.31
N ASP A 37 4.73 -17.28 10.12
CA ASP A 37 5.56 -17.62 8.98
C ASP A 37 5.43 -16.60 7.83
N VAL A 38 4.77 -15.46 8.03
CA VAL A 38 4.61 -14.40 7.02
C VAL A 38 4.82 -13.02 7.66
N ASP A 39 5.33 -12.08 6.87
CA ASP A 39 5.43 -10.69 7.30
C ASP A 39 4.07 -10.00 7.11
N ILE A 40 3.61 -9.28 8.13
CA ILE A 40 2.36 -8.52 8.06
C ILE A 40 2.70 -7.03 8.11
N TYR A 41 2.37 -6.33 7.02
CA TYR A 41 2.50 -4.89 6.89
C TYR A 41 1.13 -4.24 6.96
N GLU A 42 0.91 -3.42 7.99
CA GLU A 42 -0.38 -2.77 8.21
C GLU A 42 -0.36 -1.32 7.77
N ILE A 43 -1.29 -0.95 6.90
CA ILE A 43 -1.39 0.40 6.34
C ILE A 43 -2.83 0.90 6.50
N PRO A 44 -3.07 2.00 7.23
CA PRO A 44 -4.40 2.58 7.39
C PRO A 44 -4.76 3.40 6.14
N ALA A 45 -4.92 2.72 5.01
CA ALA A 45 -5.00 3.33 3.69
C ALA A 45 -6.18 4.31 3.57
N ASN A 46 -7.33 4.03 4.18
CA ASN A 46 -8.47 4.94 4.16
C ASN A 46 -8.20 6.19 4.97
N ASP A 47 -7.50 6.07 6.10
CA ASP A 47 -7.21 7.20 6.97
C ASP A 47 -6.22 8.16 6.30
N LEU A 48 -5.25 7.58 5.59
CA LEU A 48 -4.32 8.31 4.73
C LEU A 48 -5.06 8.97 3.55
N ALA A 49 -5.98 8.26 2.89
CA ALA A 49 -6.77 8.80 1.78
C ALA A 49 -7.65 9.99 2.20
N ARG A 50 -8.22 9.96 3.42
CA ARG A 50 -8.99 11.09 3.97
C ARG A 50 -8.16 12.36 4.13
N ARG A 51 -6.85 12.27 4.36
CA ARG A 51 -5.95 13.45 4.39
C ARG A 51 -5.85 14.14 3.04
N LEU A 52 -6.03 13.38 1.95
CA LEU A 52 -6.09 13.88 0.58
C LEU A 52 -7.51 14.31 0.16
N LYS A 53 -8.49 14.20 1.05
CA LYS A 53 -9.92 14.47 0.80
C LYS A 53 -10.47 13.67 -0.39
N GLU A 54 -9.95 12.46 -0.60
CA GLU A 54 -10.39 11.56 -1.66
C GLU A 54 -10.23 10.10 -1.21
N ASP A 55 -11.33 9.38 -1.00
CA ASP A 55 -11.27 7.99 -0.53
C ASP A 55 -10.90 7.00 -1.64
N ARG A 56 -11.11 7.38 -2.91
CA ARG A 56 -10.88 6.47 -4.06
C ARG A 56 -9.39 6.20 -4.34
N VAL A 57 -8.47 6.88 -3.65
CA VAL A 57 -7.02 6.68 -3.84
C VAL A 57 -6.36 5.73 -2.83
N THR A 58 -7.14 5.05 -2.00
CA THR A 58 -6.67 3.99 -1.08
C THR A 58 -5.77 2.94 -1.74
N ASN A 59 -6.11 2.50 -2.95
CA ASN A 59 -5.30 1.53 -3.70
C ASN A 59 -3.93 2.09 -4.10
N MET A 60 -3.81 3.39 -4.37
CA MET A 60 -2.52 4.01 -4.69
C MET A 60 -1.63 4.12 -3.47
N ILE A 61 -2.21 4.45 -2.32
CA ILE A 61 -1.49 4.42 -1.04
C ILE A 61 -0.96 3.01 -0.78
N MET A 62 -1.80 1.99 -0.93
CA MET A 62 -1.37 0.61 -0.73
C MET A 62 -0.29 0.17 -1.73
N LEU A 63 -0.40 0.60 -2.99
CA LEU A 63 0.62 0.36 -4.01
C LEU A 63 1.96 1.02 -3.65
N GLY A 64 1.94 2.26 -3.14
CA GLY A 64 3.14 2.96 -2.69
C GLY A 64 3.87 2.19 -1.59
N ALA A 65 3.11 1.77 -0.57
CA ALA A 65 3.63 0.99 0.55
C ALA A 65 4.21 -0.37 0.09
N PHE A 66 3.51 -1.05 -0.81
CA PHE A 66 3.97 -2.29 -1.42
C PHE A 66 5.30 -2.10 -2.16
N ILE A 67 5.42 -1.06 -2.98
CA ILE A 67 6.66 -0.76 -3.71
C ILE A 67 7.81 -0.48 -2.74
N ARG A 68 7.56 0.29 -1.67
CA ARG A 68 8.59 0.63 -0.67
C ARG A 68 9.18 -0.60 0.00
N LYS A 69 8.33 -1.52 0.48
CA LYS A 69 8.77 -2.71 1.22
C LYS A 69 9.35 -3.78 0.30
N THR A 70 8.83 -3.92 -0.92
CA THR A 70 9.31 -4.97 -1.84
C THR A 70 10.51 -4.55 -2.69
N GLY A 71 10.69 -3.26 -2.97
CA GLY A 71 11.76 -2.75 -3.83
C GLY A 71 11.69 -3.23 -5.29
N LEU A 72 10.58 -3.85 -5.71
CA LEU A 72 10.45 -4.48 -7.03
C LEU A 72 10.50 -3.48 -8.19
N VAL A 73 10.07 -2.24 -7.95
CA VAL A 73 10.12 -1.14 -8.90
C VAL A 73 10.47 0.16 -8.19
N THR A 74 10.95 1.16 -8.92
CA THR A 74 11.21 2.49 -8.35
C THR A 74 9.94 3.35 -8.34
N LEU A 75 9.84 4.25 -7.36
CA LEU A 75 8.77 5.25 -7.31
C LEU A 75 8.71 6.10 -8.59
N GLU A 76 9.88 6.44 -9.15
CA GLU A 76 10.00 7.17 -10.41
C GLU A 76 9.38 6.39 -11.58
N THR A 77 9.67 5.09 -11.70
CA THR A 77 9.09 4.24 -12.74
C THR A 77 7.57 4.22 -12.63
N MET A 78 7.03 4.12 -11.41
CA MET A 78 5.58 4.17 -11.25
C MET A 78 4.97 5.54 -11.53
N ASN A 79 5.68 6.62 -11.24
CA ASN A 79 5.24 7.97 -11.62
C ASN A 79 5.15 8.17 -13.14
N ARG A 80 6.01 7.50 -13.92
CA ARG A 80 5.90 7.45 -15.39
C ARG A 80 4.67 6.66 -15.83
N VAL A 81 4.50 5.44 -15.31
CA VAL A 81 3.34 4.58 -15.64
C VAL A 81 2.02 5.27 -15.33
N LEU A 82 1.90 5.96 -14.19
CA LEU A 82 0.71 6.74 -13.84
C LEU A 82 0.45 7.87 -14.84
N LYS A 83 1.50 8.53 -15.34
CA LYS A 83 1.37 9.55 -16.36
C LYS A 83 0.91 8.95 -17.68
N ASP A 84 1.38 7.78 -18.07
CA ASP A 84 0.99 7.16 -19.33
C ASP A 84 -0.45 6.60 -19.26
N ALA A 85 -0.80 5.95 -18.14
CA ALA A 85 -2.13 5.35 -17.95
C ALA A 85 -3.26 6.40 -17.79
N PHE A 86 -2.94 7.57 -17.21
CA PHE A 86 -3.95 8.58 -16.88
C PHE A 86 -3.68 9.95 -17.52
N GLY A 87 -2.62 10.11 -18.31
CA GLY A 87 -2.21 11.41 -18.87
C GLY A 87 -3.15 11.98 -19.90
N ALA A 88 -3.94 11.13 -20.58
CA ALA A 88 -5.06 11.55 -21.43
C ALA A 88 -6.31 11.93 -20.62
N ARG A 89 -6.35 11.64 -19.31
CA ARG A 89 -7.41 12.06 -18.39
C ARG A 89 -7.09 13.43 -17.77
N ASN A 90 -8.01 13.90 -16.93
CA ASN A 90 -7.87 15.14 -16.17
C ASN A 90 -6.52 15.19 -15.38
N PRO A 91 -5.68 16.23 -15.58
CA PRO A 91 -4.41 16.42 -14.86
C PRO A 91 -4.51 16.34 -13.33
N GLY A 92 -5.65 16.75 -12.76
CA GLY A 92 -5.93 16.63 -11.33
C GLY A 92 -5.94 15.18 -10.84
N VAL A 93 -6.42 14.24 -11.66
CA VAL A 93 -6.42 12.81 -11.33
C VAL A 93 -4.99 12.28 -11.27
N VAL A 94 -4.13 12.65 -12.22
CA VAL A 94 -2.71 12.25 -12.21
C VAL A 94 -2.03 12.78 -10.96
N LYS A 95 -2.20 14.07 -10.64
CA LYS A 95 -1.61 14.70 -9.45
C LYS A 95 -2.05 13.98 -8.17
N LEU A 96 -3.35 13.72 -8.04
CA LEU A 96 -3.93 13.09 -6.85
C LEU A 96 -3.42 11.64 -6.65
N ASN A 97 -3.36 10.85 -7.73
CA ASN A 97 -2.81 9.49 -7.67
C ASN A 97 -1.30 9.49 -7.33
N LYS A 98 -0.52 10.45 -7.83
CA LYS A 98 0.89 10.59 -7.48
C LYS A 98 1.09 10.94 -6.00
N SER A 99 0.29 11.88 -5.46
CA SER A 99 0.33 12.21 -4.03
C SER A 99 -0.06 11.03 -3.15
N ALA A 100 -1.07 10.27 -3.54
CA ALA A 100 -1.49 9.06 -2.84
C ALA A 100 -0.40 7.96 -2.88
N LEU A 101 0.24 7.76 -4.03
CA LEU A 101 1.35 6.82 -4.19
C LEU A 101 2.54 7.21 -3.29
N ALA A 102 2.94 8.48 -3.29
CA ALA A 102 4.02 8.99 -2.44
C ALA A 102 3.72 8.79 -0.95
N MET A 103 2.49 9.14 -0.52
CA MET A 103 2.06 8.96 0.87
C MET A 103 2.16 7.51 1.34
N GLY A 104 1.82 6.56 0.47
CA GLY A 104 2.00 5.13 0.75
C GLY A 104 3.47 4.72 0.81
N TYR A 105 4.27 5.21 -0.13
CA TYR A 105 5.70 4.88 -0.22
C TYR A 105 6.48 5.39 0.99
N GLU A 106 6.15 6.58 1.48
CA GLU A 106 6.81 7.23 2.62
C GLU A 106 6.32 6.70 3.97
N TYR A 107 5.21 5.95 4.01
CA TYR A 107 4.55 5.51 5.24
C TYR A 107 5.49 4.78 6.23
N PHE A 108 6.47 4.03 5.72
CA PHE A 108 7.44 3.26 6.52
C PHE A 108 8.79 3.95 6.72
N GLU A 109 8.98 5.20 6.28
CA GLU A 109 10.28 5.88 6.39
C GLU A 109 10.64 6.30 7.82
N GLY A 110 9.66 6.31 8.74
CA GLY A 110 9.89 6.51 10.17
C GLY A 110 10.39 5.28 10.96
N GLU A 111 10.44 4.09 10.34
CA GLU A 111 10.89 2.85 11.01
C GLU A 111 12.41 2.60 10.91
N LYS A 112 13.15 3.46 10.19
CA LYS A 112 14.62 3.38 10.16
C LYS A 112 15.19 3.97 11.46
N ASN A 113 15.22 3.21 12.55
CA ASN A 113 16.15 3.47 13.67
C ASN A 113 16.29 2.38 14.77
N GLU A 114 15.88 1.12 14.58
CA GLU A 114 16.05 0.13 15.68
C GLU A 114 16.79 -1.18 15.36
N ASP A 115 17.09 -1.52 14.09
CA ASP A 115 17.78 -2.78 13.76
C ASP A 115 19.25 -2.61 13.33
N ALA A 116 19.91 -1.55 13.81
CA ALA A 116 21.37 -1.39 13.70
C ALA A 116 21.98 -1.17 15.09
N GLY A 117 21.81 -2.18 15.97
CA GLY A 117 22.41 -2.28 17.29
C GLY A 117 22.92 -3.70 17.54
#